data_AF-A0A091NL40-F1
#
_entry.id   AF-A0A091NL40-F1
#
_cell.length_a   1.000
_cell.length_b   1.000
_cell.length_c   1.000
_cell.angle_alpha   90.00
_cell.angle_beta   90.00
_cell.angle_gamma   90.00
#
_symmetry.space_group_name_H-M   'P 1'
#
loop_
_entity.id
_entity.type
_entity.pdbx_description
1 polymer ?
#
loop_
_entity_poly.entity_id
_entity_poly.type
_entity_poly.pdbx_seq_one_letter_code
_entity_poly.pdbx_strand_id
1 'polypeptide(L)'
;LQDGTAAHLTVINIPATTANLTVGYVFFPDGRKAGIEWSNVSLAEMAEDGVIKNEYGVSFTAGGKSFDVSALLDKQACPVVYNGLTGRGIFHECIADFQLNGLTPGWGLVEFYYRDETAQLVPNLQLGSEPE
;
A
#
# COMPACT_ATOMS: atom_id res chain seq x y z
N LEU A 1 5.99 9.99 -11.24
CA LEU A 1 5.59 9.68 -12.63
C LEU A 1 6.44 10.48 -13.59
N GLN A 2 6.58 10.05 -14.84
CA GLN A 2 7.49 10.69 -15.82
C GLN A 2 7.08 12.12 -16.20
N ASP A 3 5.82 12.49 -16.01
CA ASP A 3 5.31 13.85 -16.24
C ASP A 3 5.61 14.82 -15.07
N GLY A 4 6.29 14.35 -14.02
CA GLY A 4 6.55 15.12 -12.79
C GLY A 4 5.45 15.03 -11.74
N THR A 5 4.34 14.34 -12.02
CA THR A 5 3.29 14.07 -11.04
C THR A 5 3.80 13.08 -9.98
N ALA A 6 3.51 13.34 -8.70
CA ALA A 6 3.73 12.39 -7.62
C ALA A 6 2.45 12.26 -6.80
N ALA A 7 2.08 11.04 -6.42
CA ALA A 7 0.86 10.77 -5.67
C ALA A 7 1.14 9.85 -4.49
N HIS A 8 0.36 10.01 -3.43
CA HIS A 8 0.34 9.13 -2.27
C HIS A 8 -1.13 8.87 -1.91
N LEU A 9 -1.47 7.60 -1.71
CA LEU A 9 -2.81 7.16 -1.32
C LEU A 9 -2.65 6.07 -0.26
N THR A 10 -3.31 6.25 0.88
CA THR A 10 -3.38 5.29 1.97
C THR A 10 -4.83 4.97 2.27
N VAL A 11 -5.10 3.69 2.48
CA VAL A 11 -6.39 3.21 2.97
C VAL A 11 -6.17 2.47 4.26
N ILE A 12 -6.94 2.82 5.28
CA ILE A 12 -6.93 2.16 6.57
C ILE A 12 -8.30 1.57 6.78
N ASN A 13 -8.36 0.27 7.06
CA ASN A 13 -9.57 -0.40 7.47
C ASN A 13 -9.32 -1.13 8.79
N ILE A 14 -10.17 -0.87 9.78
CA ILE A 14 -10.16 -1.56 11.07
C ILE A 14 -11.56 -2.13 11.26
N PRO A 15 -11.83 -3.38 10.82
CA PRO A 15 -13.16 -3.96 10.84
C PRO A 15 -13.78 -3.99 12.24
N ALA A 16 -12.97 -4.24 13.27
CA ALA A 16 -13.39 -4.30 14.67
C ALA A 16 -14.05 -3.00 15.17
N THR A 17 -13.69 -1.85 14.59
CA THR A 17 -14.28 -0.54 14.92
C THR A 17 -15.09 0.06 13.78
N THR A 18 -15.28 -0.69 12.68
CA THR A 18 -15.92 -0.22 11.44
C THR A 18 -15.24 1.04 10.87
N ALA A 19 -14.00 1.31 11.28
CA ALA A 19 -13.26 2.49 10.83
C ALA A 19 -12.72 2.25 9.43
N ASN A 20 -13.05 3.15 8.51
CA ASN A 20 -12.50 3.21 7.17
C ASN A 20 -12.04 4.63 6.88
N LEU A 21 -10.79 4.77 6.43
CA LEU A 21 -10.20 6.05 6.08
C LEU A 21 -9.42 5.94 4.79
N THR A 22 -9.73 6.82 3.85
CA THR A 22 -8.90 7.05 2.66
C THR A 22 -8.27 8.44 2.79
N VAL A 23 -6.95 8.51 2.69
CA VAL A 23 -6.19 9.76 2.78
C VAL A 23 -5.06 9.75 1.78
N GLY A 24 -4.70 10.92 1.26
CA GLY A 24 -3.62 11.02 0.29
C GLY A 24 -3.45 12.42 -0.26
N TYR A 25 -2.55 12.56 -1.22
CA TYR A 25 -2.36 13.79 -1.97
C TYR A 25 -1.75 13.53 -3.35
N VAL A 26 -1.89 14.53 -4.23
CA VAL A 26 -1.17 14.66 -5.48
C VAL A 26 -0.31 15.92 -5.43
N PHE A 27 0.98 15.78 -5.75
CA PHE A 27 1.84 16.86 -6.17
C PHE A 27 1.81 16.96 -7.70
N PHE A 28 1.44 18.13 -8.18
CA PHE A 28 1.38 18.44 -9.60
C PHE A 28 2.74 18.93 -10.09
N PRO A 29 3.04 18.78 -11.41
CA PRO A 29 4.29 19.25 -11.99
C PRO A 29 4.50 20.76 -11.86
N ASP A 30 3.41 21.53 -11.69
CA ASP A 30 3.43 22.97 -11.46
C ASP A 30 3.73 23.37 -9.99
N GLY A 31 4.03 22.38 -9.13
CA GLY A 31 4.35 22.57 -7.72
C GLY A 31 3.13 22.65 -6.79
N ARG A 32 1.90 22.63 -7.32
CA ARG A 32 0.70 22.59 -6.47
C ARG A 32 0.55 21.24 -5.77
N LYS A 33 -0.10 21.25 -4.60
CA LYS A 33 -0.52 20.06 -3.87
C LYS A 33 -2.03 20.06 -3.68
N ALA A 34 -2.68 18.92 -3.92
CA ALA A 34 -4.09 18.72 -3.56
C ALA A 34 -4.27 17.44 -2.76
N GLY A 35 -5.17 17.44 -1.78
CA GLY A 35 -5.58 16.23 -1.08
C GLY A 35 -6.47 15.35 -1.96
N ILE A 36 -6.50 14.05 -1.68
CA ILE A 36 -7.49 13.15 -2.28
C ILE A 36 -8.89 13.54 -1.80
N GLU A 37 -9.82 13.70 -2.73
CA GLU A 37 -11.22 14.06 -2.48
C GLU A 37 -12.12 12.81 -2.44
N TRP A 38 -11.79 11.81 -3.27
CA TRP A 38 -12.50 10.54 -3.37
C TRP A 38 -11.59 9.47 -3.99
N SER A 39 -11.82 8.20 -3.67
CA SER A 39 -11.22 7.05 -4.34
C SER A 39 -12.14 5.82 -4.31
N ASN A 40 -12.00 4.92 -5.28
CA ASN A 40 -12.67 3.61 -5.30
C ASN A 40 -11.80 2.46 -4.73
N VAL A 41 -10.64 2.77 -4.17
CA VAL A 41 -9.71 1.78 -3.65
C VAL A 41 -10.37 0.81 -2.68
N SER A 42 -10.18 -0.49 -2.91
CA SER A 42 -10.78 -1.56 -2.12
C SER A 42 -9.71 -2.53 -1.65
N LEU A 43 -9.47 -2.57 -0.33
CA LEU A 43 -8.52 -3.51 0.26
C LEU A 43 -8.91 -4.97 0.02
N ALA A 44 -10.22 -5.28 0.03
CA ALA A 44 -10.71 -6.61 -0.28
C ALA A 44 -10.41 -7.02 -1.73
N GLU A 45 -10.43 -6.08 -2.67
CA GLU A 45 -10.08 -6.40 -4.05
C GLU A 45 -8.57 -6.53 -4.26
N MET A 46 -7.75 -5.80 -3.50
CA MET A 46 -6.31 -5.75 -3.72
C MET A 46 -5.54 -6.82 -2.93
N ALA A 47 -6.02 -7.15 -1.73
CA ALA A 47 -5.20 -7.69 -0.65
C ALA A 47 -6.04 -8.35 0.47
N GLU A 48 -7.09 -9.08 0.10
CA GLU A 48 -7.93 -9.81 1.07
C GLU A 48 -7.13 -10.93 1.75
N ASP A 49 -7.24 -11.01 3.09
CA ASP A 49 -6.68 -12.09 3.92
C ASP A 49 -5.21 -12.43 3.63
N GLY A 50 -4.38 -11.42 3.35
CA GLY A 50 -2.94 -11.61 3.05
C GLY A 50 -2.65 -11.96 1.60
N VAL A 51 -3.67 -12.17 0.76
CA VAL A 51 -3.52 -12.52 -0.64
C VAL A 51 -3.42 -11.26 -1.50
N ILE A 52 -2.19 -10.80 -1.70
CA ILE A 52 -1.88 -9.62 -2.51
C ILE A 52 -1.93 -9.97 -4.00
N LYS A 53 -2.73 -9.22 -4.78
CA LYS A 53 -2.74 -9.32 -6.24
C LYS A 53 -1.51 -8.66 -6.85
N ASN A 54 -1.06 -9.20 -7.98
CA ASN A 54 0.10 -8.64 -8.71
C ASN A 54 -0.26 -7.38 -9.49
N GLU A 55 -1.53 -7.26 -9.86
CA GLU A 55 -2.04 -6.18 -10.68
C GLU A 55 -3.34 -5.68 -10.07
N TYR A 56 -3.50 -4.36 -10.06
CA TYR A 56 -4.75 -3.72 -9.67
C TYR A 56 -4.85 -2.32 -10.27
N GLY A 57 -6.09 -1.82 -10.33
CA GLY A 57 -6.42 -0.48 -10.77
C GLY A 57 -7.13 0.29 -9.66
N VAL A 58 -6.80 1.56 -9.52
CA VAL A 58 -7.46 2.47 -8.59
C VAL A 58 -7.75 3.78 -9.29
N SER A 59 -8.95 4.29 -9.11
CA SER A 59 -9.35 5.63 -9.50
C SER A 59 -9.46 6.52 -8.27
N PHE A 60 -9.00 7.75 -8.38
CA PHE A 60 -9.18 8.77 -7.36
C PHE A 60 -9.32 10.16 -7.95
N THR A 61 -9.78 11.11 -7.13
CA THR A 61 -9.87 12.52 -7.50
C THR A 61 -9.04 13.38 -6.56
N ALA A 62 -8.40 14.42 -7.09
CA ALA A 62 -7.65 15.41 -6.33
C ALA A 62 -7.54 16.73 -7.08
N GLY A 63 -7.83 17.85 -6.43
CA GLY A 63 -7.77 19.18 -7.03
C GLY A 63 -8.74 19.32 -8.21
N GLY A 64 -9.91 18.69 -8.12
CA GLY A 64 -10.93 18.67 -9.18
C GLY A 64 -10.56 17.88 -10.44
N LYS A 65 -9.54 17.02 -10.40
CA LYS A 65 -9.14 16.12 -11.50
C LYS A 65 -9.30 14.67 -11.11
N SER A 66 -9.68 13.83 -12.08
CA SER A 66 -9.68 12.37 -11.94
C SER A 66 -8.36 11.75 -12.41
N PHE A 67 -7.95 10.69 -11.73
CA PHE A 67 -6.75 9.92 -11.99
C PHE A 67 -7.11 8.45 -11.98
N ASP A 68 -6.77 7.73 -13.04
CA ASP A 68 -6.88 6.28 -13.14
C ASP A 68 -5.47 5.69 -13.10
N VAL A 69 -5.16 4.92 -12.07
CA VAL A 69 -3.83 4.36 -11.84
C VAL A 69 -3.90 2.85 -11.95
N SER A 70 -3.09 2.28 -12.83
CA SER A 70 -2.79 0.85 -12.86
C SER A 70 -1.44 0.60 -12.20
N ALA A 71 -1.33 -0.47 -11.41
CA ALA A 71 -0.08 -0.90 -10.79
C ALA A 71 0.22 -2.36 -11.15
N LEU A 72 1.50 -2.65 -11.42
CA LEU A 72 2.05 -3.98 -11.59
C LEU A 72 3.20 -4.17 -10.59
N LEU A 73 3.02 -5.10 -9.65
CA LEU A 73 3.98 -5.38 -8.59
C LEU A 73 5.13 -6.25 -9.10
N ASP A 74 6.35 -5.90 -8.72
CA ASP A 74 7.52 -6.76 -8.85
C ASP A 74 7.56 -7.77 -7.70
N LYS A 75 7.24 -9.03 -8.00
CA LYS A 75 7.27 -10.13 -7.03
C LYS A 75 8.64 -10.41 -6.45
N GLN A 76 9.71 -10.10 -7.17
CA GLN A 76 11.08 -10.33 -6.70
C GLN A 76 11.53 -9.21 -5.76
N ALA A 77 10.90 -8.04 -5.86
CA ALA A 77 11.17 -6.87 -5.03
C ALA A 77 10.00 -6.57 -4.08
N CYS A 78 9.53 -7.61 -3.36
CA CYS A 78 8.54 -7.46 -2.29
C CYS A 78 8.98 -8.14 -0.97
N PRO A 79 9.92 -7.55 -0.21
CA PRO A 79 10.27 -8.03 1.12
C PRO A 79 9.08 -8.04 2.09
N VAL A 80 9.11 -9.01 3.01
CA VAL A 80 8.17 -9.11 4.13
C VAL A 80 8.89 -8.69 5.41
N VAL A 81 8.34 -7.69 6.10
CA VAL A 81 8.89 -7.14 7.35
C VAL A 81 7.93 -7.41 8.50
N TYR A 82 8.43 -8.03 9.57
CA TYR A 82 7.64 -8.32 10.76
C TYR A 82 7.83 -7.22 11.80
N ASN A 83 6.71 -6.69 12.30
CA ASN A 83 6.69 -5.65 13.33
C ASN A 83 6.78 -6.26 14.73
N GLY A 84 7.85 -5.91 15.45
CA GLY A 84 8.10 -6.37 16.82
C GLY A 84 8.54 -7.83 16.91
N LEU A 85 8.89 -8.26 18.13
CA LEU A 85 9.46 -9.58 18.39
C LEU A 85 8.46 -10.74 18.20
N THR A 86 7.16 -10.43 18.25
CA THR A 86 6.08 -11.43 18.17
C THR A 86 5.39 -11.47 16.82
N GLY A 87 5.88 -10.74 15.81
CA GLY A 87 5.34 -10.80 14.43
C GLY A 87 3.88 -10.38 14.27
N ARG A 88 3.32 -9.59 15.20
CA ARG A 88 1.89 -9.22 15.21
C ARG A 88 1.49 -8.22 14.12
N GLY A 89 2.48 -7.60 13.49
CA GLY A 89 2.28 -6.79 12.31
C GLY A 89 3.14 -7.33 11.18
N ILE A 90 2.59 -7.40 9.98
CA ILE A 90 3.30 -7.87 8.79
C ILE A 90 3.18 -6.80 7.72
N PHE A 91 4.31 -6.30 7.25
CA PHE A 91 4.40 -5.40 6.11
C PHE A 91 4.86 -6.17 4.89
N HIS A 92 4.22 -5.93 3.75
CA HIS A 92 4.70 -6.32 2.44
C HIS A 92 5.05 -5.04 1.68
N GLU A 93 6.33 -4.79 1.47
CA GLU A 93 6.82 -3.58 0.81
C GLU A 93 7.20 -3.91 -0.63
N CYS A 94 6.24 -3.80 -1.56
CA CYS A 94 6.45 -4.18 -2.94
C CYS A 94 6.82 -2.97 -3.81
N ILE A 95 7.90 -3.09 -4.60
CA ILE A 95 8.13 -2.17 -5.73
C ILE A 95 7.09 -2.44 -6.81
N ALA A 96 6.57 -1.38 -7.43
CA ALA A 96 5.60 -1.48 -8.50
C ALA A 96 5.87 -0.49 -9.63
N ASP A 97 5.61 -0.94 -10.84
CA ASP A 97 5.44 -0.08 -12.01
C ASP A 97 4.01 0.44 -12.05
N PHE A 98 3.87 1.75 -12.30
CA PHE A 98 2.60 2.43 -12.36
C PHE A 98 2.34 3.02 -13.74
N GLN A 99 1.08 3.04 -14.13
CA GLN A 99 0.61 3.75 -15.30
C GLN A 99 -0.56 4.66 -14.92
N LEU A 100 -0.37 5.97 -15.11
CA LEU A 100 -1.40 6.97 -14.88
C LEU A 100 -2.17 7.26 -16.18
N ASN A 101 -3.49 7.19 -16.10
CA ASN A 101 -4.47 7.38 -17.17
C ASN A 101 -4.14 6.52 -18.41
N GLY A 102 -3.52 5.35 -18.21
CA GLY A 102 -3.08 4.46 -19.28
C GLY A 102 -1.94 4.98 -20.16
N LEU A 103 -1.34 6.13 -19.82
CA LEU A 103 -0.40 6.84 -20.70
C LEU A 103 0.93 7.14 -20.03
N THR A 104 0.90 7.70 -18.81
CA THR A 104 2.10 8.21 -18.16
C THR A 104 2.71 7.11 -17.27
N PRO A 105 3.91 6.60 -17.58
CA PRO A 105 4.54 5.60 -16.75
C PRO A 105 5.21 6.22 -15.52
N GLY A 106 5.46 5.39 -14.53
CA GLY A 106 6.36 5.66 -13.42
C GLY A 106 6.52 4.42 -12.55
N TRP A 107 7.13 4.60 -11.39
CA TRP A 107 7.38 3.53 -10.44
C TRP A 107 7.24 4.07 -9.02
N GLY A 108 7.09 3.17 -8.05
CA GLY A 108 6.99 3.54 -6.65
C GLY A 108 6.88 2.32 -5.74
N LEU A 109 6.35 2.55 -4.55
CA LEU A 109 6.15 1.56 -3.51
C LEU A 109 4.66 1.34 -3.26
N VAL A 110 4.33 0.09 -2.98
CA VAL A 110 3.02 -0.35 -2.51
C VAL A 110 3.27 -1.12 -1.22
N GLU A 111 2.73 -0.61 -0.12
CA GLU A 111 2.85 -1.25 1.17
C GLU A 111 1.50 -1.83 1.60
N PHE A 112 1.50 -3.10 1.97
CA PHE A 112 0.36 -3.72 2.66
C PHE A 112 0.73 -4.01 4.09
N TYR A 113 -0.05 -3.48 5.03
CA TYR A 113 0.11 -3.74 6.45
C TYR A 113 -1.06 -4.57 6.98
N TYR A 114 -0.75 -5.77 7.46
CA TYR A 114 -1.69 -6.62 8.15
C TYR A 114 -1.39 -6.64 9.63
N ARG A 115 -2.44 -6.50 10.44
CA ARG A 115 -2.37 -6.69 11.88
C ARG A 115 -3.00 -8.03 12.22
N ASP A 116 -2.18 -8.96 12.67
CA ASP A 116 -2.61 -10.29 13.09
C ASP A 116 -2.79 -10.31 14.62
N GLU A 117 -4.02 -10.51 15.09
CA GLU A 117 -4.29 -10.70 16.52
C GLU A 117 -3.89 -12.11 16.98
N THR A 118 -3.90 -13.09 16.07
CA THR A 118 -3.42 -14.46 16.27
C THR A 118 -1.94 -14.57 15.96
N ALA A 119 -1.13 -13.79 16.69
CA ALA A 119 0.33 -13.70 16.57
C ALA A 119 1.00 -15.03 16.16
N GLN A 120 1.64 -15.06 14.99
CA GLN A 120 2.58 -16.12 14.63
C GLN A 120 4.00 -15.72 15.05
N LEU A 121 4.76 -16.68 15.59
CA LEU A 121 6.19 -16.48 15.85
C LEU A 121 6.90 -16.09 14.55
N VAL A 122 7.74 -15.06 14.62
CA VAL A 122 8.55 -14.62 13.48
C VAL A 122 9.34 -15.82 12.95
N PRO A 123 9.20 -16.20 11.66
CA PRO A 123 9.93 -17.32 11.11
C PRO A 123 11.44 -17.16 11.29
N ASN A 124 12.12 -18.21 11.75
CA ASN A 124 13.57 -18.25 12.01
C ASN A 124 14.08 -17.36 13.16
N LEU A 125 13.22 -16.85 14.03
CA LEU A 125 13.65 -16.16 15.25
C LEU A 125 14.12 -17.21 16.28
N GLN A 126 15.44 -17.43 16.38
CA GLN A 126 16.02 -18.11 17.53
C GLN A 126 16.16 -17.10 18.68
N LEU A 127 15.21 -17.14 19.62
CA LEU A 127 15.41 -16.53 20.92
C LEU A 127 16.52 -17.30 21.62
N GLY A 128 17.60 -16.60 21.99
CA GLY A 128 18.68 -17.20 22.78
C GLY A 128 18.11 -17.88 24.02
N SER A 129 18.53 -19.11 24.27
CA SER A 129 18.14 -19.89 25.44
C SER A 129 18.35 -19.07 26.71
N GLU A 130 17.36 -19.06 27.61
CA GLU A 130 17.45 -18.39 28.92
C GLU A 130 18.71 -18.85 29.68
N PRO A 131 19.39 -17.95 30.41
CA PRO A 131 20.47 -18.35 31.31
C PRO A 131 19.88 -19.13 32.50
N GLU A 132 20.46 -20.31 32.77
CA GLU A 132 20.21 -21.11 34.00
C GLU A 132 20.46 -20.32 35.30
#